data_AF-A0A941RRG6-F1
#
_entry.id   AF-A0A941RRG6-F1
#
_cell.length_a   1.000
_cell.length_b   1.000
_cell.length_c   1.000
_cell.angle_alpha   90.00
_cell.angle_beta   90.00
_cell.angle_gamma   90.00
#
_symmetry.space_group_name_H-M   'P 1'
#
loop_
_entity.id
_entity.type
_entity.pdbx_description
1 polymer ?
#
loop_
_entity_poly.entity_id
_entity_poly.type
_entity_poly.pdbx_seq_one_letter_code
_entity_poly.pdbx_strand_id
1 'polypeptide(L)'
;MQRLGLPASLWWFVITAIAFALQAFPFTGIFLMFAMAPFWSVLTINAGFSSLAIQALTGRIDRRWLIAPVAWFTGYAALASWSHVAVWQLTTTFTQANATQHIAFDGHNQTVVFPSRSSNLQNAASELIENYDLPVAYQERSNGKAESYLSYRLAPEDVCNSVRHNKSYEDAGVRAWPIYNRPFGSRRGAVNGVCTLLMPEEPQFEPAFVSDQSKDTGDFILPYRLVTTTVEEGNHRITLFSGRANPLSWLPMPIIGCFLLDSPSSWNCVFQFWRSSVEIPRPDGTSSASASIVAAALGLKYAPAGERIDAINAASMPDVRNAVKDSIQRATTTVDSVIANPAQRITIFDVRGLDARPDIIAPRAEKIGEAVRGALDGGFYETANILEDLLAILPSDQFDPVARTLLEDLKQRPKVNYYMASEMFVARLGDFGVDAIPVLQHLAFEVDAVRRRAALVGLCRSGPVAAPFADRINQILRTTPRGDDSHEPAFVALLRIGRRDLALRDPHADSNYHRSNYDKWLATVSPVSPVSVCDTFWLFPQNRNTKG
;
A
#
# COMPACT_ATOMS: atom_id res chain seq x y z
N MET A 1 12.56 -3.20 -65.92
CA MET A 1 12.47 -3.16 -64.45
C MET A 1 11.93 -4.50 -63.93
N GLN A 2 12.72 -5.58 -64.08
CA GLN A 2 12.70 -6.70 -63.13
C GLN A 2 13.24 -6.12 -61.82
N ARG A 3 12.40 -5.31 -61.16
CA ARG A 3 12.72 -4.53 -59.97
C ARG A 3 13.19 -5.53 -58.92
N LEU A 4 14.39 -5.34 -58.38
CA LEU A 4 14.99 -6.12 -57.29
C LEU A 4 13.90 -6.78 -56.44
N GLY A 5 13.63 -8.06 -56.69
CA GLY A 5 12.41 -8.77 -56.24
C GLY A 5 12.42 -9.01 -54.73
N LEU A 6 12.27 -7.95 -53.96
CA LEU A 6 12.23 -8.01 -52.50
C LEU A 6 10.99 -8.79 -52.06
N PRO A 7 11.13 -9.76 -51.14
CA PRO A 7 10.00 -10.51 -50.62
C PRO A 7 8.94 -9.58 -50.03
N ALA A 8 7.67 -9.82 -50.35
CA ALA A 8 6.56 -9.03 -49.79
C ALA A 8 6.50 -9.16 -48.25
N SER A 9 7.08 -10.23 -47.68
CA SER A 9 7.19 -10.44 -46.24
C SER A 9 8.02 -9.37 -45.52
N LEU A 10 8.87 -8.62 -46.25
CA LEU A 10 9.70 -7.58 -45.64
C LEU A 10 8.88 -6.42 -45.06
N TRP A 11 7.65 -6.22 -45.55
CA TRP A 11 6.73 -5.20 -45.03
C TRP A 11 6.42 -5.37 -43.55
N TRP A 12 6.37 -6.61 -43.04
CA TRP A 12 6.13 -6.85 -41.62
C TRP A 12 7.24 -6.26 -40.74
N PHE A 13 8.50 -6.37 -41.15
CA PHE A 13 9.62 -5.77 -40.42
C PHE A 13 9.65 -4.25 -40.55
N VAL A 14 9.25 -3.71 -41.72
CA VAL A 14 9.10 -2.27 -41.94
C VAL A 14 8.04 -1.69 -41.00
N ILE A 15 6.89 -2.36 -40.82
CA ILE A 15 5.85 -1.95 -39.87
C ILE A 15 6.41 -1.88 -38.45
N THR A 16 7.18 -2.88 -38.01
CA THR A 16 7.84 -2.86 -36.69
C THR A 16 8.81 -1.70 -36.55
N ALA A 17 9.63 -1.45 -37.58
CA ALA A 17 10.61 -0.36 -37.57
C ALA A 17 9.94 1.01 -37.50
N ILE A 18 8.84 1.21 -38.24
CA ILE A 18 8.04 2.44 -38.20
C ILE A 18 7.41 2.61 -36.81
N ALA A 19 6.79 1.56 -36.27
CA ALA A 19 6.18 1.61 -34.94
C ALA A 19 7.22 1.98 -33.86
N PHE A 20 8.40 1.38 -33.92
CA PHE A 20 9.51 1.69 -33.01
C PHE A 20 10.00 3.14 -33.18
N ALA A 21 10.19 3.61 -34.42
CA ALA A 21 10.62 4.98 -34.69
C ALA A 21 9.60 6.02 -34.18
N LEU A 22 8.30 5.74 -34.32
CA LEU A 22 7.25 6.57 -33.75
C LEU A 22 7.24 6.51 -32.22
N GLN A 23 7.56 5.36 -31.61
CA GLN A 23 7.67 5.26 -30.16
C GLN A 23 8.90 5.96 -29.59
N ALA A 24 9.96 6.16 -30.36
CA ALA A 24 11.15 6.86 -29.88
C ALA A 24 10.86 8.31 -29.46
N PHE A 25 9.79 8.92 -29.99
CA PHE A 25 9.32 10.24 -29.57
C PHE A 25 8.27 10.12 -28.45
N PRO A 26 8.47 10.76 -27.27
CA PRO A 26 7.57 10.60 -26.12
C PRO A 26 6.09 10.91 -26.41
N PHE A 27 5.80 11.93 -27.21
CA PHE A 27 4.43 12.35 -27.52
C PHE A 27 3.64 11.24 -28.24
N THR A 28 4.17 10.72 -29.34
CA THR A 28 3.58 9.59 -30.09
C THR A 28 3.71 8.28 -29.33
N GLY A 29 4.80 8.11 -28.58
CA GLY A 29 5.08 6.95 -27.76
C GLY A 29 4.01 6.66 -26.71
N ILE A 30 3.49 7.68 -26.02
CA ILE A 30 2.42 7.51 -25.02
C ILE A 30 1.14 6.95 -25.68
N PHE A 31 0.69 7.51 -26.81
CA PHE A 31 -0.49 7.00 -27.52
C PHE A 31 -0.29 5.55 -28.01
N LEU A 32 0.92 5.25 -28.50
CA LEU A 32 1.28 3.92 -28.97
C LEU A 32 1.42 2.92 -27.80
N MET A 33 1.82 3.35 -26.62
CA MET A 33 1.82 2.52 -25.41
C MET A 33 0.39 2.10 -25.03
N PHE A 34 -0.58 3.01 -25.10
CA PHE A 34 -2.00 2.67 -24.92
C PHE A 34 -2.51 1.69 -25.98
N ALA A 35 -1.97 1.73 -27.19
CA ALA A 35 -2.27 0.77 -28.26
C ALA A 35 -1.48 -0.56 -28.16
N MET A 36 -0.71 -0.76 -27.07
CA MET A 36 0.17 -1.92 -26.88
C MET A 36 1.19 -2.12 -28.01
N ALA A 37 1.61 -1.03 -28.67
CA ALA A 37 2.55 -1.10 -29.78
C ALA A 37 3.90 -1.80 -29.48
N PRO A 38 4.46 -1.79 -28.25
CA PRO A 38 5.66 -2.58 -27.96
C PRO A 38 5.47 -4.09 -28.16
N PHE A 39 4.23 -4.59 -28.10
CA PHE A 39 3.89 -5.99 -28.32
C PHE A 39 3.58 -6.29 -29.80
N TRP A 40 3.42 -5.28 -30.66
CA TRP A 40 3.18 -5.51 -32.09
C TRP A 40 4.34 -6.26 -32.74
N SER A 41 5.57 -6.01 -32.29
CA SER A 41 6.77 -6.72 -32.74
C SER A 41 6.67 -8.24 -32.55
N VAL A 42 5.95 -8.72 -31.52
CA VAL A 42 5.69 -10.16 -31.33
C VAL A 42 4.92 -10.73 -32.51
N LEU A 43 3.90 -10.01 -33.01
CA LEU A 43 3.09 -10.46 -34.13
C LEU A 43 3.82 -10.25 -35.46
N THR A 44 4.32 -9.04 -35.71
CA THR A 44 4.87 -8.65 -37.02
C THR A 44 6.18 -9.36 -37.33
N ILE A 45 7.10 -9.53 -36.37
CA ILE A 45 8.37 -10.23 -36.63
C ILE A 45 8.12 -11.70 -36.94
N ASN A 46 7.28 -12.38 -36.15
CA ASN A 46 6.94 -13.78 -36.40
C ASN A 46 6.16 -13.96 -37.71
N ALA A 47 5.18 -13.08 -37.99
CA ALA A 47 4.47 -13.08 -39.27
C ALA A 47 5.43 -12.84 -40.45
N GLY A 48 6.43 -11.97 -40.29
CA GLY A 48 7.48 -11.70 -41.26
C GLY A 48 8.28 -12.96 -41.60
N PHE A 49 8.82 -13.64 -40.59
CA PHE A 49 9.59 -14.87 -40.78
C PHE A 49 8.74 -16.02 -41.34
N SER A 50 7.51 -16.22 -40.82
CA SER A 50 6.60 -17.24 -41.34
C SER A 50 6.22 -16.98 -42.80
N SER A 51 5.92 -15.73 -43.16
CA SER A 51 5.60 -15.33 -44.53
C SER A 51 6.79 -15.52 -45.48
N LEU A 52 8.01 -15.22 -45.00
CA LEU A 52 9.24 -15.43 -45.76
C LEU A 52 9.47 -16.93 -46.04
N ALA A 53 9.25 -17.79 -45.05
CA ALA A 53 9.33 -19.23 -45.22
C ALA A 53 8.31 -19.76 -46.24
N ILE A 54 7.05 -19.33 -46.14
CA ILE A 54 5.98 -19.73 -47.08
C ILE A 54 6.32 -19.30 -48.51
N GLN A 55 6.80 -18.07 -48.72
CA GLN A 55 7.18 -17.58 -50.04
C GLN A 55 8.35 -18.39 -50.64
N ALA A 56 9.35 -18.74 -49.83
CA ALA A 56 10.49 -19.52 -50.29
C ALA A 56 10.11 -20.98 -50.59
N LEU A 57 9.24 -21.59 -49.77
CA LEU A 57 8.73 -22.95 -50.00
C LEU A 57 7.83 -23.05 -51.24
N THR A 58 7.03 -22.01 -51.52
CA THR A 58 6.17 -21.94 -52.72
C THR A 58 6.91 -21.52 -54.00
N GLY A 59 8.23 -21.30 -53.93
CA GLY A 59 9.03 -20.90 -55.08
C GLY A 59 8.80 -19.46 -55.56
N ARG A 60 8.13 -18.62 -54.75
CA ARG A 60 7.92 -17.19 -55.07
C ARG A 60 9.20 -16.36 -54.89
N ILE A 61 10.14 -16.85 -54.08
CA ILE A 61 11.47 -16.27 -53.84
C ILE A 61 12.53 -17.38 -53.76
N ASP A 62 13.82 -17.02 -53.77
CA ASP A 62 14.94 -17.96 -53.62
C ASP A 62 14.86 -18.73 -52.28
N ARG A 63 15.08 -20.05 -52.33
CA ARG A 63 15.09 -20.94 -51.16
C ARG A 63 16.14 -20.57 -50.11
N ARG A 64 17.21 -19.86 -50.48
CA ARG A 64 18.20 -19.33 -49.52
C ARG A 64 17.58 -18.42 -48.46
N TRP A 65 16.44 -17.79 -48.77
CA TRP A 65 15.68 -17.01 -47.77
C TRP A 65 15.11 -17.86 -46.63
N LEU A 66 15.10 -19.20 -46.73
CA LEU A 66 14.76 -20.09 -45.61
C LEU A 66 15.78 -20.09 -44.48
N ILE A 67 17.02 -19.66 -44.74
CA ILE A 67 18.06 -19.60 -43.71
C ILE A 67 17.62 -18.70 -42.55
N ALA A 68 17.02 -17.54 -42.86
CA ALA A 68 16.61 -16.57 -41.85
C ALA A 68 15.48 -17.07 -40.90
N PRO A 69 14.32 -17.58 -41.38
CA PRO A 69 13.29 -18.12 -40.50
C PRO A 69 13.76 -19.39 -39.79
N VAL A 70 14.56 -20.26 -40.43
CA VAL A 70 15.14 -21.43 -39.75
C VAL A 70 16.02 -20.96 -38.60
N ALA A 71 17.00 -20.08 -38.84
CA ALA A 71 17.88 -19.55 -37.80
C ALA A 71 17.10 -18.84 -36.68
N TRP A 72 16.05 -18.09 -37.00
CA TRP A 72 15.18 -17.44 -36.02
C TRP A 72 14.48 -18.45 -35.11
N PHE A 73 13.71 -19.37 -35.67
CA PHE A 73 12.90 -20.30 -34.87
C PHE A 73 13.74 -21.38 -34.19
N THR A 74 14.71 -21.98 -34.89
CA THR A 74 15.55 -23.05 -34.30
C THR A 74 16.58 -22.49 -33.33
N GLY A 75 17.20 -21.35 -33.67
CA GLY A 75 18.12 -20.66 -32.78
C GLY A 75 17.43 -20.20 -31.49
N TYR A 76 16.24 -19.60 -31.61
CA TYR A 76 15.45 -19.24 -30.43
C TYR A 76 15.03 -20.46 -29.61
N ALA A 77 14.53 -21.53 -30.25
CA ALA A 77 14.12 -22.75 -29.55
C ALA A 77 15.30 -23.38 -28.79
N ALA A 78 16.51 -23.36 -29.34
CA ALA A 78 17.72 -23.83 -28.66
C ALA A 78 18.05 -22.97 -27.43
N LEU A 79 18.00 -21.64 -27.55
CA LEU A 79 18.22 -20.72 -26.43
C LEU A 79 17.14 -20.86 -25.34
N ALA A 80 15.87 -21.02 -25.73
CA ALA A 80 14.78 -21.25 -24.80
C ALA A 80 14.99 -22.57 -24.05
N SER A 81 15.26 -23.66 -24.76
CA SER A 81 15.55 -24.97 -24.16
C SER A 81 16.71 -24.89 -23.17
N TRP A 82 17.81 -24.21 -23.53
CA TRP A 82 18.93 -24.00 -22.61
C TRP A 82 18.50 -23.22 -21.37
N SER A 83 17.77 -22.11 -21.52
CA SER A 83 17.30 -21.34 -20.36
C SER A 83 16.43 -22.17 -19.41
N HIS A 84 15.58 -23.08 -19.91
CA HIS A 84 14.76 -23.98 -19.09
C HIS A 84 15.59 -25.09 -18.41
N VAL A 85 16.60 -25.64 -19.10
CA VAL A 85 17.56 -26.59 -18.49
C VAL A 85 18.34 -25.91 -17.36
N ALA A 86 18.77 -24.67 -17.55
CA ALA A 86 19.48 -23.90 -16.54
C ALA A 86 18.59 -23.60 -15.31
N VAL A 87 17.29 -23.33 -15.50
CA VAL A 87 16.33 -23.23 -14.38
C VAL A 87 16.23 -24.55 -13.61
N TRP A 88 16.15 -25.69 -14.31
CA TRP A 88 16.10 -27.01 -13.67
C TRP A 88 17.37 -27.31 -12.87
N GLN A 89 18.55 -26.98 -13.41
CA GLN A 89 19.82 -27.10 -12.70
C GLN A 89 19.85 -26.22 -11.45
N LEU A 90 19.50 -24.94 -11.57
CA LEU A 90 19.42 -24.01 -10.41
C LEU A 90 18.45 -24.52 -9.33
N THR A 91 17.28 -25.00 -9.75
CA THR A 91 16.28 -25.58 -8.85
C THR A 91 16.85 -26.76 -8.07
N THR A 92 17.53 -27.67 -8.78
CA THR A 92 18.16 -28.85 -8.16
C THR A 92 19.27 -28.44 -7.19
N THR A 93 20.13 -27.51 -7.60
CA THR A 93 21.21 -26.98 -6.76
C THR A 93 20.68 -26.33 -5.49
N PHE A 94 19.67 -25.47 -5.58
CA PHE A 94 19.10 -24.81 -4.39
C PHE A 94 18.38 -25.81 -3.49
N THR A 95 17.64 -26.76 -4.08
CA THR A 95 16.96 -27.81 -3.31
C THR A 95 17.97 -28.66 -2.55
N GLN A 96 19.05 -29.09 -3.19
CA GLN A 96 20.11 -29.87 -2.53
C GLN A 96 20.85 -29.06 -1.46
N ALA A 97 21.16 -27.79 -1.74
CA ALA A 97 21.81 -26.90 -0.78
C ALA A 97 20.93 -26.73 0.47
N ASN A 98 19.64 -26.44 0.28
CA ASN A 98 18.69 -26.23 1.37
C ASN A 98 18.36 -27.51 2.14
N ALA A 99 18.37 -28.69 1.51
CA ALA A 99 18.02 -29.96 2.14
C ALA A 99 18.94 -30.37 3.31
N THR A 100 20.15 -29.79 3.37
CA THR A 100 21.10 -30.03 4.47
C THR A 100 20.96 -29.01 5.60
N GLN A 101 20.22 -27.92 5.39
CA GLN A 101 20.07 -26.82 6.32
C GLN A 101 18.87 -27.07 7.22
N HIS A 102 19.12 -27.18 8.52
CA HIS A 102 18.08 -27.36 9.51
C HIS A 102 18.48 -26.67 10.82
N ILE A 103 17.48 -26.13 11.51
CA ILE A 103 17.55 -25.68 12.90
C ILE A 103 16.56 -26.53 13.69
N ALA A 104 16.98 -26.98 14.88
CA ALA A 104 16.08 -27.69 15.78
C ALA A 104 15.10 -26.68 16.37
N PHE A 105 13.94 -26.54 15.72
CA PHE A 105 12.93 -25.56 16.07
C PHE A 105 11.66 -26.24 16.61
N ASP A 106 11.20 -25.80 17.78
CA ASP A 106 9.92 -26.19 18.37
C ASP A 106 8.94 -25.02 18.32
N GLY A 107 8.00 -25.07 17.37
CA GLY A 107 7.01 -24.02 17.15
C GLY A 107 6.08 -23.73 18.34
N HIS A 108 6.07 -24.57 19.38
CA HIS A 108 5.32 -24.31 20.61
C HIS A 108 6.13 -23.60 21.69
N ASN A 109 7.46 -23.67 21.65
CA ASN A 109 8.36 -23.11 22.66
C ASN A 109 9.34 -22.07 22.10
N GLN A 110 9.31 -21.82 20.79
CA GLN A 110 10.12 -20.85 20.09
C GLN A 110 9.25 -20.06 19.10
N THR A 111 9.74 -18.91 18.65
CA THR A 111 9.01 -18.06 17.70
C THR A 111 9.86 -17.76 16.48
N VAL A 112 9.23 -17.46 15.35
CA VAL A 112 9.92 -17.02 14.15
C VAL A 112 9.56 -15.57 13.85
N VAL A 113 10.56 -14.75 13.53
CA VAL A 113 10.41 -13.31 13.29
C VAL A 113 10.86 -12.97 11.88
N PHE A 114 9.99 -12.28 11.13
CA PHE A 114 10.26 -11.81 9.77
C PHE A 114 10.51 -10.30 9.71
N PRO A 115 11.34 -9.83 8.77
CA PRO A 115 11.62 -8.42 8.64
C PRO A 115 10.48 -7.72 7.89
N SER A 116 10.08 -6.54 8.36
CA SER A 116 8.99 -5.76 7.72
C SER A 116 9.33 -5.19 6.35
N ARG A 117 10.61 -4.91 6.11
CA ARG A 117 11.10 -4.17 4.93
C ARG A 117 11.48 -5.08 3.77
N SER A 118 11.40 -6.41 3.96
CA SER A 118 11.70 -7.36 2.89
C SER A 118 10.52 -7.53 1.95
N SER A 119 10.75 -7.27 0.67
CA SER A 119 9.78 -7.55 -0.39
C SER A 119 9.67 -9.04 -0.72
N ASN A 120 10.72 -9.84 -0.48
CA ASN A 120 10.69 -11.29 -0.75
C ASN A 120 10.04 -12.07 0.40
N LEU A 121 10.11 -11.56 1.63
CA LEU A 121 9.47 -12.14 2.81
C LEU A 121 8.14 -11.45 3.15
N GLN A 122 7.62 -10.61 2.25
CA GLN A 122 6.34 -9.95 2.42
C GLN A 122 5.24 -11.03 2.51
N ASN A 123 4.55 -11.08 3.66
CA ASN A 123 3.53 -12.08 4.02
C ASN A 123 4.06 -13.47 4.44
N ALA A 124 5.38 -13.70 4.53
CA ALA A 124 5.90 -15.01 4.92
C ALA A 124 5.38 -15.47 6.30
N ALA A 125 5.26 -14.55 7.28
CA ALA A 125 4.66 -14.84 8.58
C ALA A 125 3.22 -15.36 8.47
N SER A 126 2.37 -14.67 7.69
CA SER A 126 0.97 -15.08 7.42
C SER A 126 0.91 -16.41 6.69
N GLU A 127 1.75 -16.61 5.67
CA GLU A 127 1.75 -17.86 4.90
C GLU A 127 2.21 -19.05 5.74
N LEU A 128 3.14 -18.85 6.69
CA LEU A 128 3.59 -19.91 7.59
C LEU A 128 2.47 -20.38 8.51
N ILE A 129 1.80 -19.45 9.21
CA ILE A 129 0.72 -19.83 10.13
C ILE A 129 -0.49 -20.40 9.38
N GLU A 130 -0.71 -20.02 8.12
CA GLU A 130 -1.84 -20.50 7.31
C GLU A 130 -1.60 -21.91 6.78
N ASN A 131 -0.35 -22.28 6.48
CA ASN A 131 -0.03 -23.53 5.78
C ASN A 131 0.70 -24.59 6.62
N TYR A 132 1.30 -24.20 7.75
CA TYR A 132 2.13 -25.09 8.57
C TYR A 132 1.63 -25.13 10.01
N ASP A 133 2.03 -26.17 10.74
CA ASP A 133 1.75 -26.35 12.16
C ASP A 133 2.60 -25.40 13.00
N LEU A 134 2.21 -24.13 12.97
CA LEU A 134 2.85 -23.04 13.69
C LEU A 134 1.76 -22.19 14.37
N PRO A 135 1.74 -22.13 15.71
CA PRO A 135 0.72 -21.37 16.44
C PRO A 135 0.80 -19.86 16.20
N VAL A 136 2.02 -19.33 16.05
CA VAL A 136 2.28 -17.90 15.90
C VAL A 136 3.54 -17.65 15.09
N ALA A 137 3.49 -16.64 14.21
CA ALA A 137 4.66 -16.07 13.55
C ALA A 137 4.66 -14.56 13.78
N TYR A 138 5.83 -13.95 13.86
CA TYR A 138 5.98 -12.52 14.10
C TYR A 138 6.56 -11.82 12.88
N GLN A 139 6.20 -10.56 12.72
CA GLN A 139 6.83 -9.65 11.78
C GLN A 139 7.26 -8.40 12.53
N GLU A 140 8.46 -7.92 12.29
CA GLU A 140 8.89 -6.60 12.76
C GLU A 140 7.92 -5.52 12.26
N ARG A 141 7.88 -4.35 12.91
CA ARG A 141 7.25 -3.15 12.33
C ARG A 141 8.28 -2.30 11.59
N SER A 142 7.84 -1.68 10.50
CA SER A 142 8.72 -0.87 9.63
C SER A 142 9.02 0.54 10.19
N ASN A 143 8.43 0.92 11.33
CA ASN A 143 8.47 2.26 11.91
C ASN A 143 9.84 2.69 12.46
N GLY A 144 10.88 1.85 12.35
CA GLY A 144 12.27 2.23 12.66
C GLY A 144 12.56 2.42 14.15
N LYS A 145 11.61 2.08 15.02
CA LYS A 145 11.85 1.91 16.47
C LYS A 145 12.07 0.43 16.76
N ALA A 146 12.99 0.14 17.68
CA ALA A 146 13.53 -1.19 17.91
C ALA A 146 12.52 -2.22 18.43
N GLU A 147 11.34 -1.82 18.90
CA GLU A 147 10.47 -2.72 19.68
C GLU A 147 8.98 -2.48 19.36
N SER A 148 8.52 -3.05 18.24
CA SER A 148 7.14 -3.51 18.16
C SER A 148 7.01 -4.55 17.06
N TYR A 149 6.67 -5.78 17.44
CA TYR A 149 6.35 -6.85 16.50
C TYR A 149 4.83 -6.94 16.29
N LEU A 150 4.45 -7.54 15.17
CA LEU A 150 3.10 -7.96 14.86
C LEU A 150 3.06 -9.48 14.89
N SER A 151 2.23 -10.06 15.76
CA SER A 151 1.96 -11.48 15.74
C SER A 151 0.86 -11.80 14.73
N TYR A 152 1.07 -12.87 13.98
CA TYR A 152 0.11 -13.51 13.10
C TYR A 152 -0.33 -14.81 13.76
N ARG A 153 -1.63 -15.02 13.92
CA ARG A 153 -2.23 -16.25 14.45
C ARG A 153 -3.45 -16.65 13.63
N LEU A 154 -3.82 -17.92 13.68
CA LEU A 154 -5.15 -18.34 13.24
C LEU A 154 -6.15 -18.14 14.37
N ALA A 155 -7.36 -17.67 14.04
CA ALA A 155 -8.42 -17.43 15.00
C ALA A 155 -9.76 -18.00 14.52
N PRO A 156 -10.62 -18.48 15.44
CA PRO A 156 -11.99 -18.87 15.13
C PRO A 156 -12.83 -17.72 14.55
N GLU A 157 -13.81 -18.05 13.72
CA GLU A 157 -14.64 -17.08 13.00
C GLU A 157 -15.37 -16.07 13.91
N ASP A 158 -15.81 -16.45 15.10
CA ASP A 158 -16.45 -15.56 16.06
C ASP A 158 -15.50 -14.47 16.57
N VAL A 159 -14.25 -14.83 16.91
CA VAL A 159 -13.18 -13.89 17.25
C VAL A 159 -12.90 -12.96 16.07
N CYS A 160 -12.78 -13.52 14.86
CA CYS A 160 -12.56 -12.75 13.65
C CYS A 160 -13.66 -11.74 13.38
N ASN A 161 -14.91 -12.14 13.54
CA ASN A 161 -16.07 -11.27 13.36
C ASN A 161 -16.12 -10.18 14.44
N SER A 162 -15.75 -10.49 15.68
CA SER A 162 -15.65 -9.48 16.74
C SER A 162 -14.60 -8.40 16.41
N VAL A 163 -13.47 -8.81 15.83
CA VAL A 163 -12.38 -7.90 15.44
C VAL A 163 -12.77 -7.06 14.22
N ARG A 164 -13.31 -7.69 13.16
CA ARG A 164 -13.67 -6.99 11.91
C ARG A 164 -14.73 -5.92 12.09
N HIS A 165 -15.67 -6.12 13.00
CA HIS A 165 -16.81 -5.21 13.18
C HIS A 165 -16.63 -4.20 14.31
N ASN A 166 -15.54 -4.29 15.08
CA ASN A 166 -15.28 -3.36 16.17
C ASN A 166 -14.04 -2.51 15.88
N LYS A 167 -14.32 -1.24 15.60
CA LYS A 167 -13.34 -0.19 15.31
C LYS A 167 -12.25 -0.08 16.38
N SER A 168 -12.57 -0.29 17.66
CA SER A 168 -11.57 -0.19 18.73
C SER A 168 -10.41 -1.18 18.57
N TYR A 169 -10.67 -2.35 17.97
CA TYR A 169 -9.61 -3.33 17.67
C TYR A 169 -8.73 -2.83 16.53
N GLU A 170 -9.34 -2.33 15.44
CA GLU A 170 -8.60 -1.79 14.31
C GLU A 170 -7.73 -0.60 14.71
N ASP A 171 -8.29 0.31 15.51
CA ASP A 171 -7.61 1.49 16.04
C ASP A 171 -6.44 1.05 16.94
N ALA A 172 -6.59 -0.02 17.73
CA ALA A 172 -5.48 -0.63 18.48
C ALA A 172 -4.49 -1.44 17.60
N GLY A 173 -4.69 -1.49 16.28
CA GLY A 173 -3.82 -2.19 15.34
C GLY A 173 -4.04 -3.70 15.29
N VAL A 174 -5.16 -4.18 15.83
CA VAL A 174 -5.61 -5.57 15.72
C VAL A 174 -6.48 -5.72 14.49
N ARG A 175 -6.17 -6.67 13.61
CA ARG A 175 -6.88 -6.87 12.34
C ARG A 175 -7.12 -8.34 12.07
N ALA A 176 -8.20 -8.64 11.34
CA ALA A 176 -8.57 -10.01 11.00
C ALA A 176 -8.91 -10.14 9.51
N TRP A 177 -8.21 -11.02 8.79
CA TRP A 177 -8.39 -11.23 7.34
C TRP A 177 -8.83 -12.64 7.01
N PRO A 178 -9.72 -12.81 6.02
CA PRO A 178 -10.12 -14.14 5.59
C PRO A 178 -8.93 -14.87 4.96
N ILE A 179 -8.85 -16.17 5.21
CA ILE A 179 -7.86 -17.05 4.60
C ILE A 179 -8.45 -17.56 3.30
N TYR A 180 -7.64 -17.57 2.24
CA TYR A 180 -8.03 -18.12 0.97
C TYR A 180 -7.22 -19.37 0.71
N ASN A 181 -7.88 -20.47 0.38
CA ASN A 181 -7.18 -21.62 -0.17
C ASN A 181 -6.56 -21.18 -1.51
N ARG A 182 -5.22 -21.15 -1.54
CA ARG A 182 -4.44 -20.81 -2.73
C ARG A 182 -3.83 -22.03 -3.45
N PRO A 183 -4.48 -23.22 -3.61
CA PRO A 183 -3.96 -24.18 -4.56
C PRO A 183 -3.92 -23.52 -5.93
N PHE A 184 -2.70 -23.35 -6.47
CA PHE A 184 -2.46 -22.74 -7.78
C PHE A 184 -3.43 -23.33 -8.82
N GLY A 185 -4.33 -22.50 -9.36
CA GLY A 185 -5.27 -22.89 -10.42
C GLY A 185 -6.68 -23.32 -9.98
N SER A 186 -6.96 -23.42 -8.69
CA SER A 186 -8.34 -23.68 -8.20
C SER A 186 -9.08 -22.36 -7.89
N ARG A 187 -10.43 -22.37 -7.95
CA ARG A 187 -11.23 -21.20 -7.57
C ARG A 187 -10.91 -20.82 -6.12
N ARG A 188 -10.60 -19.54 -5.89
CA ARG A 188 -10.34 -18.96 -4.56
C ARG A 188 -11.56 -19.17 -3.65
N GLY A 189 -11.59 -20.27 -2.92
CA GLY A 189 -12.52 -20.50 -1.83
C GLY A 189 -11.93 -19.91 -0.56
N ALA A 190 -12.69 -19.06 0.13
CA ALA A 190 -12.35 -18.70 1.50
C ALA A 190 -12.41 -19.97 2.37
N VAL A 191 -11.46 -20.13 3.28
CA VAL A 191 -11.53 -21.16 4.32
C VAL A 191 -12.55 -20.66 5.34
N ASN A 192 -13.70 -21.33 5.42
CA ASN A 192 -14.76 -20.96 6.36
C ASN A 192 -14.36 -21.34 7.80
N GLY A 193 -14.90 -20.64 8.80
CA GLY A 193 -14.69 -20.96 10.21
C GLY A 193 -13.38 -20.44 10.83
N VAL A 194 -12.46 -19.88 10.04
CA VAL A 194 -11.15 -19.41 10.51
C VAL A 194 -10.71 -18.13 9.79
N CYS A 195 -9.88 -17.32 10.45
CA CYS A 195 -9.20 -16.20 9.82
C CYS A 195 -7.76 -16.05 10.32
N THR A 196 -6.99 -15.21 9.62
CA THR A 196 -5.69 -14.73 10.12
C THR A 196 -5.94 -13.49 10.99
N LEU A 197 -5.56 -13.58 12.26
CA LEU A 197 -5.56 -12.50 13.24
C LEU A 197 -4.16 -11.91 13.35
N LEU A 198 -4.06 -10.59 13.19
CA LEU A 198 -2.85 -9.80 13.37
C LEU A 198 -3.01 -8.92 14.59
N MET A 199 -2.03 -8.89 15.48
CA MET A 199 -2.04 -7.99 16.63
C MET A 199 -0.63 -7.53 17.03
N PRO A 200 -0.47 -6.33 17.64
CA PRO A 200 0.81 -5.90 18.18
C PRO A 200 1.15 -6.71 19.43
N GLU A 201 2.23 -7.47 19.39
CA GLU A 201 2.61 -8.39 20.46
C GLU A 201 4.13 -8.62 20.42
N GLU A 202 4.78 -8.67 21.58
CA GLU A 202 6.18 -9.05 21.69
C GLU A 202 6.35 -10.58 21.63
N PRO A 203 7.42 -11.11 21.01
CA PRO A 203 7.76 -12.52 21.07
C PRO A 203 7.90 -12.98 22.52
N GLN A 204 7.12 -14.01 22.90
CA GLN A 204 7.14 -14.56 24.27
C GLN A 204 8.31 -15.52 24.50
N PHE A 205 8.88 -16.04 23.42
CA PHE A 205 9.97 -17.01 23.43
C PHE A 205 11.17 -16.50 22.64
N GLU A 206 12.31 -17.17 22.79
CA GLU A 206 13.51 -16.86 22.01
C GLU A 206 13.19 -16.92 20.51
N PRO A 207 13.44 -15.85 19.75
CA PRO A 207 13.08 -15.77 18.35
C PRO A 207 14.18 -16.33 17.43
N ALA A 208 13.75 -17.11 16.44
CA ALA A 208 14.50 -17.36 15.22
C ALA A 208 14.27 -16.19 14.24
N PHE A 209 15.29 -15.34 14.07
CA PHE A 209 15.23 -14.19 13.18
C PHE A 209 15.48 -14.61 11.74
N VAL A 210 14.58 -14.22 10.85
CA VAL A 210 14.71 -14.42 9.41
C VAL A 210 15.13 -13.09 8.79
N SER A 211 16.14 -13.13 7.92
CA SER A 211 16.52 -11.99 7.09
C SER A 211 16.75 -12.45 5.67
N ASP A 212 16.71 -11.53 4.71
CA ASP A 212 17.04 -11.84 3.32
C ASP A 212 17.91 -10.77 2.66
N GLN A 213 18.63 -11.21 1.65
CA GLN A 213 19.35 -10.34 0.73
C GLN A 213 19.08 -10.82 -0.69
N SER A 214 18.66 -9.91 -1.56
CA SER A 214 18.45 -10.21 -2.97
C SER A 214 19.58 -9.64 -3.84
N LYS A 215 20.02 -10.43 -4.82
CA LYS A 215 20.99 -10.01 -5.83
C LYS A 215 20.51 -10.44 -7.21
N ASP A 216 20.41 -9.49 -8.13
CA ASP A 216 20.21 -9.80 -9.54
C ASP A 216 21.51 -10.38 -10.12
N THR A 217 21.40 -11.54 -10.77
CA THR A 217 22.52 -12.35 -11.25
C THR A 217 22.09 -13.13 -12.51
N GLY A 218 23.01 -13.90 -13.07
CA GLY A 218 22.81 -14.64 -14.31
C GLY A 218 23.29 -13.87 -15.53
N ASP A 219 23.08 -14.47 -16.69
CA ASP A 219 23.52 -13.96 -17.98
C ASP A 219 22.32 -13.55 -18.85
N PHE A 220 22.58 -13.22 -20.12
CA PHE A 220 21.52 -12.91 -21.07
C PHE A 220 20.60 -14.11 -21.33
N ILE A 221 21.04 -15.36 -21.19
CA ILE A 221 20.21 -16.54 -21.47
C ILE A 221 19.23 -16.75 -20.33
N LEU A 222 19.71 -16.70 -19.08
CA LEU A 222 18.91 -16.86 -17.89
C LEU A 222 19.24 -15.77 -16.83
N PRO A 223 18.61 -14.60 -16.89
CA PRO A 223 18.63 -13.65 -15.81
C PRO A 223 17.77 -14.16 -14.66
N TYR A 224 18.29 -14.10 -13.44
CA TYR A 224 17.56 -14.50 -12.24
C TYR A 224 17.92 -13.62 -11.04
N ARG A 225 16.99 -13.48 -10.11
CA ARG A 225 17.22 -12.87 -8.81
C ARG A 225 17.48 -13.97 -7.80
N LEU A 226 18.68 -14.00 -7.24
CA LEU A 226 19.02 -14.84 -6.10
C LEU A 226 18.54 -14.16 -4.82
N VAL A 227 17.82 -14.87 -3.98
CA VAL A 227 17.42 -14.46 -2.63
C VAL A 227 18.10 -15.39 -1.65
N THR A 228 19.01 -14.82 -0.87
CA THR A 228 19.70 -15.53 0.21
C THR A 228 18.97 -15.21 1.51
N THR A 229 18.25 -16.20 2.05
CA THR A 229 17.53 -16.08 3.31
C THR A 229 18.42 -16.63 4.44
N THR A 230 18.70 -15.83 5.45
CA THR A 230 19.41 -16.27 6.65
C THR A 230 18.39 -16.49 7.77
N VAL A 231 18.49 -17.62 8.46
CA VAL A 231 17.75 -17.87 9.71
C VAL A 231 18.77 -17.96 10.83
N GLU A 232 18.62 -17.12 11.85
CA GLU A 232 19.49 -17.02 13.02
C GLU A 232 18.70 -17.33 14.29
N GLU A 233 19.17 -18.30 15.08
CA GLU A 233 18.61 -18.67 16.38
C GLU A 233 19.75 -18.87 17.38
N GLY A 234 19.89 -17.96 18.33
CA GLY A 234 21.04 -17.91 19.24
C GLY A 234 22.36 -17.86 18.47
N ASN A 235 23.19 -18.90 18.60
CA ASN A 235 24.46 -19.03 17.89
C ASN A 235 24.37 -19.86 16.60
N HIS A 236 23.19 -20.41 16.28
CA HIS A 236 22.99 -21.18 15.07
C HIS A 236 22.55 -20.27 13.93
N ARG A 237 23.23 -20.37 12.80
CA ARG A 237 22.93 -19.62 11.60
C ARG A 237 22.95 -20.55 10.41
N ILE A 238 21.84 -20.60 9.68
CA ILE A 238 21.75 -21.33 8.41
C ILE A 238 21.46 -20.36 7.27
N THR A 239 21.80 -20.80 6.06
CA THR A 239 21.58 -20.01 4.84
C THR A 239 20.77 -20.82 3.84
N LEU A 240 19.66 -20.25 3.40
CA LEU A 240 18.74 -20.84 2.45
C LEU A 240 18.78 -20.04 1.15
N PHE A 241 18.65 -20.74 0.03
CA PHE A 241 18.67 -20.16 -1.30
C PHE A 241 17.30 -20.28 -1.94
N SER A 242 16.79 -19.15 -2.40
CA SER A 242 15.61 -19.09 -3.27
C SER A 242 15.78 -17.99 -4.30
N GLY A 243 14.74 -17.70 -5.06
CA GLY A 243 14.78 -16.66 -6.05
C GLY A 243 13.72 -16.78 -7.11
N ARG A 244 13.92 -16.00 -8.16
CA ARG A 244 13.03 -15.94 -9.32
C ARG A 244 13.86 -15.87 -10.58
N ALA A 245 13.73 -16.85 -11.45
CA ALA A 245 14.39 -16.86 -12.74
C ALA A 245 13.42 -16.51 -13.85
N ASN A 246 13.97 -15.93 -14.93
CA ASN A 246 13.19 -15.47 -16.06
C ASN A 246 13.65 -16.20 -17.33
N PRO A 247 13.35 -17.51 -17.49
CA PRO A 247 13.66 -18.22 -18.72
C PRO A 247 12.93 -17.59 -19.92
N LEU A 248 13.50 -17.79 -21.11
CA LEU A 248 12.84 -17.39 -22.35
C LEU A 248 11.52 -18.16 -22.51
N SER A 249 10.52 -17.49 -23.08
CA SER A 249 9.28 -18.15 -23.49
C SER A 249 9.57 -19.27 -24.51
N TRP A 250 8.68 -20.24 -24.65
CA TRP A 250 8.82 -21.29 -25.67
C TRP A 250 8.63 -20.77 -27.09
N LEU A 251 7.89 -19.67 -27.26
CA LEU A 251 7.72 -19.00 -28.54
C LEU A 251 8.54 -17.70 -28.55
N PRO A 252 9.20 -17.36 -29.69
CA PRO A 252 9.92 -16.10 -29.82
C PRO A 252 8.96 -14.92 -29.67
N MET A 253 9.10 -14.18 -28.59
CA MET A 253 8.28 -13.00 -28.28
C MET A 253 9.18 -11.76 -28.13
N PRO A 254 9.73 -11.23 -29.23
CA PRO A 254 10.52 -10.00 -29.18
C PRO A 254 9.60 -8.82 -28.84
N ILE A 255 9.90 -8.12 -27.75
CA ILE A 255 9.27 -6.87 -27.36
C ILE A 255 10.24 -5.76 -27.74
N ILE A 256 9.79 -4.91 -28.66
CA ILE A 256 10.56 -3.80 -29.19
C ILE A 256 9.72 -2.55 -29.01
N GLY A 257 10.16 -1.67 -28.13
CA GLY A 257 9.43 -0.43 -27.90
C GLY A 257 10.02 0.39 -26.78
N CYS A 258 9.37 1.51 -26.51
CA CYS A 258 9.78 2.44 -25.47
C CYS A 258 8.69 2.51 -24.40
N PHE A 259 9.13 2.57 -23.13
CA PHE A 259 8.26 2.62 -21.97
C PHE A 259 8.66 3.78 -21.07
N LEU A 260 7.70 4.31 -20.32
CA LEU A 260 7.97 5.22 -19.22
C LEU A 260 8.35 4.38 -17.99
N LEU A 261 9.59 4.52 -17.51
CA LEU A 261 10.02 3.89 -16.25
C LEU A 261 9.80 4.88 -15.10
N ASP A 262 9.18 4.44 -14.00
CA ASP A 262 8.65 5.33 -12.97
C ASP A 262 9.70 5.93 -12.00
N SER A 263 10.99 5.58 -12.09
CA SER A 263 11.99 6.14 -11.17
C SER A 263 13.45 6.01 -11.63
N PRO A 264 14.11 7.08 -12.11
CA PRO A 264 13.54 8.38 -12.49
C PRO A 264 12.68 8.27 -13.76
N SER A 265 11.63 9.11 -13.86
CA SER A 265 10.74 9.17 -15.03
C SER A 265 11.55 9.38 -16.31
N SER A 266 11.77 8.32 -17.07
CA SER A 266 12.59 8.36 -18.27
C SER A 266 11.99 7.50 -19.37
N TRP A 267 12.06 8.04 -20.59
CA TRP A 267 11.60 7.37 -21.78
C TRP A 267 12.71 6.44 -22.28
N ASN A 268 12.59 5.15 -21.97
CA ASN A 268 13.63 4.16 -22.31
C ASN A 268 13.12 3.16 -23.34
N CYS A 269 13.89 3.01 -24.40
CA CYS A 269 13.62 2.05 -25.46
C CYS A 269 14.39 0.76 -25.21
N VAL A 270 13.70 -0.38 -25.30
CA VAL A 270 14.26 -1.69 -25.03
C VAL A 270 13.98 -2.65 -26.18
N PHE A 271 14.96 -3.52 -26.42
CA PHE A 271 14.80 -4.73 -27.19
C PHE A 271 15.04 -5.91 -26.24
N GLN A 272 14.00 -6.68 -25.97
CA GLN A 272 14.13 -7.87 -25.14
C GLN A 272 13.15 -8.95 -25.59
N PHE A 273 13.44 -10.21 -25.26
CA PHE A 273 12.45 -11.27 -25.40
C PHE A 273 11.59 -11.33 -24.14
N TRP A 274 10.29 -11.54 -24.32
CA TRP A 274 9.41 -11.86 -23.20
C TRP A 274 9.90 -13.12 -22.49
N ARG A 275 9.88 -13.06 -21.17
CA ARG A 275 10.33 -14.13 -20.27
C ARG A 275 9.22 -14.42 -19.29
N SER A 276 8.97 -15.70 -19.04
CA SER A 276 8.10 -16.12 -17.95
C SER A 276 8.88 -16.06 -16.65
N SER A 277 8.29 -15.54 -15.59
CA SER A 277 8.91 -15.57 -14.28
C SER A 277 8.58 -16.86 -13.55
N VAL A 278 9.60 -17.54 -13.01
CA VAL A 278 9.49 -18.82 -12.32
C VAL A 278 10.21 -18.73 -10.98
N GLU A 279 9.54 -19.11 -9.90
CA GLU A 279 10.16 -19.18 -8.57
C GLU A 279 11.05 -20.42 -8.42
N ILE A 280 12.16 -20.26 -7.71
CA ILE A 280 13.19 -21.29 -7.51
C ILE A 280 13.54 -21.35 -6.01
N PRO A 281 13.55 -22.52 -5.35
CA PRO A 281 12.97 -23.76 -5.86
C PRO A 281 11.48 -23.56 -6.14
N ARG A 282 10.93 -24.34 -7.06
CA ARG A 282 9.51 -24.24 -7.39
C ARG A 282 8.73 -24.62 -6.11
N PRO A 283 7.84 -23.76 -5.62
CA PRO A 283 7.04 -24.11 -4.45
C PRO A 283 6.20 -25.34 -4.77
N ASP A 284 5.84 -26.09 -3.74
CA ASP A 284 4.91 -27.22 -3.79
C ASP A 284 3.48 -26.84 -4.25
N GLY A 285 3.25 -25.56 -4.57
CA GLY A 285 2.00 -25.01 -5.04
C GLY A 285 1.10 -24.48 -3.92
N THR A 286 1.57 -24.52 -2.66
CA THR A 286 0.77 -24.18 -1.47
C THR A 286 1.20 -22.87 -0.80
N SER A 287 2.47 -22.49 -0.91
CA SER A 287 3.04 -21.26 -0.33
C SER A 287 4.06 -20.61 -1.27
N SER A 288 4.50 -19.38 -0.95
CA SER A 288 5.66 -18.81 -1.64
C SER A 288 6.92 -19.64 -1.41
N ALA A 289 7.86 -19.60 -2.36
CA ALA A 289 9.13 -20.31 -2.21
C ALA A 289 9.83 -19.93 -0.88
N SER A 290 9.82 -18.65 -0.50
CA SER A 290 10.47 -18.18 0.72
C SER A 290 9.82 -18.67 2.02
N ALA A 291 8.49 -18.80 2.09
CA ALA A 291 7.83 -19.37 3.28
C ALA A 291 8.11 -20.89 3.37
N SER A 292 7.97 -21.61 2.24
CA SER A 292 8.18 -23.07 2.21
C SER A 292 9.59 -23.51 2.60
N ILE A 293 10.63 -22.82 2.13
CA ILE A 293 12.02 -23.16 2.48
C ILE A 293 12.32 -22.89 3.95
N VAL A 294 11.78 -21.81 4.52
CA VAL A 294 11.94 -21.50 5.95
C VAL A 294 11.21 -22.54 6.78
N ALA A 295 9.98 -22.91 6.40
CA ALA A 295 9.24 -23.98 7.06
C ALA A 295 10.01 -25.30 7.07
N ALA A 296 10.56 -25.71 5.93
CA ALA A 296 11.33 -26.94 5.81
C ALA A 296 12.60 -26.91 6.67
N ALA A 297 13.32 -25.78 6.68
CA ALA A 297 14.53 -25.61 7.48
C ALA A 297 14.27 -25.58 9.00
N LEU A 298 13.09 -25.11 9.40
CA LEU A 298 12.61 -25.17 10.79
C LEU A 298 11.94 -26.51 11.13
N GLY A 299 11.87 -27.47 10.19
CA GLY A 299 11.23 -28.76 10.42
C GLY A 299 9.70 -28.68 10.63
N LEU A 300 9.06 -27.59 10.21
CA LEU A 300 7.62 -27.39 10.38
C LEU A 300 6.82 -28.37 9.51
N LYS A 301 5.80 -28.98 10.12
CA LYS A 301 4.90 -29.90 9.41
C LYS A 301 3.88 -29.11 8.60
N TYR A 302 3.69 -29.47 7.33
CA TYR A 302 2.60 -28.93 6.51
C TYR A 302 1.25 -29.34 7.11
N ALA A 303 0.42 -28.35 7.44
CA ALA A 303 -0.88 -28.50 8.04
C ALA A 303 -1.71 -27.25 7.68
N PRO A 304 -2.43 -27.22 6.55
CA PRO A 304 -3.16 -26.04 6.13
C PRO A 304 -4.29 -25.71 7.12
N ALA A 305 -4.61 -24.42 7.23
CA ALA A 305 -5.58 -23.91 8.20
C ALA A 305 -6.94 -24.64 8.13
N GLY A 306 -7.38 -25.00 6.91
CA GLY A 306 -8.61 -25.74 6.68
C GLY A 306 -8.64 -27.15 7.31
N GLU A 307 -7.49 -27.79 7.51
CA GLU A 307 -7.37 -29.09 8.17
C GLU A 307 -7.23 -28.96 9.69
N ARG A 308 -6.93 -27.76 10.19
CA ARG A 308 -6.72 -27.46 11.62
C ARG A 308 -7.89 -26.76 12.30
N ILE A 309 -9.03 -26.58 11.62
CA ILE A 309 -10.17 -25.79 12.12
C ILE A 309 -10.60 -26.24 13.52
N ASP A 310 -10.76 -27.54 13.76
CA ASP A 310 -11.19 -28.06 15.07
C ASP A 310 -10.16 -27.76 16.17
N ALA A 311 -8.87 -27.90 15.87
CA ALA A 311 -7.79 -27.58 16.79
C ALA A 311 -7.73 -26.07 17.09
N ILE A 312 -7.94 -25.22 16.07
CA ILE A 312 -7.97 -23.75 16.21
C ILE A 312 -9.17 -23.32 17.06
N ASN A 313 -10.33 -23.94 16.85
CA ASN A 313 -11.54 -23.68 17.64
C ASN A 313 -11.43 -24.17 19.09
N ALA A 314 -10.66 -25.24 19.32
CA ALA A 314 -10.41 -25.76 20.66
C ALA A 314 -9.28 -25.02 21.40
N ALA A 315 -8.38 -24.34 20.68
CA ALA A 315 -7.28 -23.61 21.26
C ALA A 315 -7.79 -22.39 22.04
N SER A 316 -7.28 -22.21 23.27
CA SER A 316 -7.49 -20.96 24.00
C SER A 316 -6.78 -19.83 23.26
N MET A 317 -7.55 -18.97 22.60
CA MET A 317 -6.99 -17.79 21.98
C MET A 317 -6.48 -16.81 23.05
N PRO A 318 -5.34 -16.12 22.82
CA PRO A 318 -4.96 -15.00 23.67
C PRO A 318 -6.12 -14.01 23.72
N ASP A 319 -6.39 -13.49 24.92
CA ASP A 319 -7.46 -12.51 25.08
C ASP A 319 -7.12 -11.26 24.26
N VAL A 320 -7.79 -11.09 23.12
CA VAL A 320 -7.61 -9.96 22.22
C VAL A 320 -7.80 -8.64 22.97
N ARG A 321 -8.60 -8.63 24.04
CA ARG A 321 -8.76 -7.44 24.92
C ARG A 321 -7.47 -7.11 25.66
N ASN A 322 -6.66 -8.09 26.06
CA ASN A 322 -5.36 -7.84 26.66
C ASN A 322 -4.40 -7.22 25.65
N ALA A 323 -4.35 -7.74 24.41
CA ALA A 323 -3.53 -7.14 23.35
C ALA A 323 -3.91 -5.67 23.08
N VAL A 324 -5.21 -5.36 23.06
CA VAL A 324 -5.70 -3.97 22.96
C VAL A 324 -5.27 -3.15 24.17
N LYS A 325 -5.46 -3.67 25.38
CA LYS A 325 -5.09 -2.99 26.63
C LYS A 325 -3.60 -2.65 26.65
N ASP A 326 -2.75 -3.59 26.27
CA ASP A 326 -1.30 -3.42 26.24
C ASP A 326 -0.89 -2.41 25.15
N SER A 327 -1.53 -2.47 23.98
CA SER A 327 -1.30 -1.48 22.91
C SER A 327 -1.68 -0.07 23.36
N ILE A 328 -2.84 0.11 23.98
CA ILE A 328 -3.29 1.39 24.53
C ILE A 328 -2.34 1.87 25.62
N GLN A 329 -1.87 0.98 26.50
CA GLN A 329 -0.92 1.31 27.54
C GLN A 329 0.42 1.80 26.96
N ARG A 330 0.98 1.09 25.96
CA ARG A 330 2.20 1.53 25.26
C ARG A 330 2.03 2.87 24.56
N ALA A 331 0.90 3.07 23.88
CA ALA A 331 0.57 4.33 23.24
C ALA A 331 0.50 5.46 24.28
N THR A 332 -0.15 5.22 25.41
CA THR A 332 -0.24 6.18 26.52
C THR A 332 1.14 6.53 27.08
N THR A 333 1.98 5.53 27.32
CA THR A 333 3.36 5.72 27.77
C THR A 333 4.19 6.52 26.75
N THR A 334 3.97 6.32 25.46
CA THR A 334 4.63 7.10 24.41
C THR A 334 4.17 8.56 24.42
N VAL A 335 2.87 8.82 24.59
CA VAL A 335 2.36 10.18 24.76
C VAL A 335 2.98 10.83 26.00
N ASP A 336 3.06 10.11 27.12
CA ASP A 336 3.70 10.60 28.35
C ASP A 336 5.19 10.92 28.16
N SER A 337 5.93 10.12 27.36
CA SER A 337 7.34 10.38 27.06
C SER A 337 7.53 11.61 26.16
N VAL A 338 6.65 11.82 25.19
CA VAL A 338 6.68 13.00 24.30
C VAL A 338 6.26 14.26 25.04
N ILE A 339 5.30 14.17 25.97
CA ILE A 339 4.97 15.26 26.88
C ILE A 339 6.22 15.72 27.63
N ALA A 340 7.03 14.77 28.14
CA ALA A 340 8.27 15.07 28.84
C ALA A 340 9.40 15.55 27.90
N ASN A 341 9.40 15.13 26.63
CA ASN A 341 10.40 15.50 25.63
C ASN A 341 9.75 15.76 24.25
N PRO A 342 9.29 17.00 23.98
CA PRO A 342 8.63 17.34 22.72
C PRO A 342 9.50 17.19 21.46
N ALA A 343 10.82 17.07 21.61
CA ALA A 343 11.74 16.81 20.51
C ALA A 343 11.78 15.33 20.08
N GLN A 344 11.13 14.43 20.84
CA GLN A 344 11.02 13.03 20.49
C GLN A 344 10.14 12.87 19.24
N ARG A 345 10.68 12.19 18.22
CA ARG A 345 9.91 11.82 17.02
C ARG A 345 8.97 10.66 17.32
N ILE A 346 7.71 10.85 16.97
CA ILE A 346 6.69 9.81 16.98
C ILE A 346 5.98 9.77 15.63
N THR A 347 5.38 8.63 15.33
CA THR A 347 4.51 8.42 14.16
C THR A 347 3.09 8.12 14.63
N ILE A 348 2.11 8.22 13.73
CA ILE A 348 0.71 7.87 14.02
C ILE A 348 0.55 6.42 14.52
N PHE A 349 1.49 5.53 14.19
CA PHE A 349 1.47 4.13 14.65
C PHE A 349 1.84 3.97 16.13
N ASP A 350 2.52 4.96 16.70
CA ASP A 350 2.98 4.91 18.09
C ASP A 350 1.86 5.29 19.07
N VAL A 351 0.83 6.01 18.61
CA VAL A 351 -0.31 6.47 19.43
C VAL A 351 -1.63 5.76 19.07
N ARG A 352 -1.55 4.64 18.35
CA ARG A 352 -2.73 3.91 17.85
C ARG A 352 -3.70 3.52 18.97
N GLY A 353 -4.99 3.73 18.72
CA GLY A 353 -6.07 3.36 19.62
C GLY A 353 -6.42 4.46 20.62
N LEU A 354 -5.60 5.52 20.72
CA LEU A 354 -5.90 6.68 21.56
C LEU A 354 -6.91 7.63 20.91
N ASP A 355 -7.07 7.59 19.59
CA ASP A 355 -8.04 8.36 18.81
C ASP A 355 -9.51 8.03 19.17
N ALA A 356 -9.75 6.84 19.73
CA ALA A 356 -11.05 6.43 20.26
C ALA A 356 -11.18 6.57 21.79
N ARG A 357 -10.18 7.17 22.48
CA ARG A 357 -10.07 7.16 23.95
C ARG A 357 -9.86 8.57 24.55
N PRO A 358 -10.84 9.48 24.39
CA PRO A 358 -10.76 10.82 24.98
C PRO A 358 -10.62 10.76 26.51
N ASP A 359 -11.11 9.70 27.17
CA ASP A 359 -10.95 9.47 28.60
C ASP A 359 -9.48 9.33 29.06
N ILE A 360 -8.59 8.84 28.19
CA ILE A 360 -7.16 8.71 28.48
C ILE A 360 -6.42 10.02 28.20
N ILE A 361 -6.86 10.75 27.16
CA ILE A 361 -6.21 11.99 26.72
C ILE A 361 -6.63 13.19 27.59
N ALA A 362 -7.88 13.23 28.04
CA ALA A 362 -8.43 14.35 28.79
C ALA A 362 -7.59 14.79 30.00
N PRO A 363 -7.10 13.89 30.87
CA PRO A 363 -6.26 14.28 32.02
C PRO A 363 -4.88 14.84 31.62
N ARG A 364 -4.51 14.75 30.35
CA ARG A 364 -3.21 15.16 29.80
C ARG A 364 -3.34 16.38 28.87
N ALA A 365 -4.54 16.86 28.59
CA ALA A 365 -4.80 17.83 27.53
C ALA A 365 -3.91 19.08 27.63
N GLU A 366 -3.80 19.68 28.82
CA GLU A 366 -2.95 20.87 29.06
C GLU A 366 -1.48 20.60 28.75
N LYS A 367 -0.93 19.50 29.26
CA LYS A 367 0.48 19.10 29.03
C LYS A 367 0.74 18.72 27.58
N ILE A 368 -0.25 18.13 26.90
CA ILE A 368 -0.17 17.88 25.46
C ILE A 368 -0.10 19.20 24.71
N GLY A 369 -0.89 20.22 25.08
CA GLY A 369 -0.80 21.56 24.49
C GLY A 369 0.57 22.23 24.70
N GLU A 370 1.17 22.09 25.88
CA GLU A 370 2.55 22.51 26.13
C GLU A 370 3.55 21.78 25.23
N ALA A 371 3.40 20.47 25.09
CA ALA A 371 4.26 19.66 24.23
C ALA A 371 4.10 19.99 22.74
N VAL A 372 2.88 20.29 22.27
CA VAL A 372 2.63 20.79 20.91
C VAL A 372 3.45 22.06 20.66
N ARG A 373 3.38 23.06 21.56
CA ARG A 373 4.20 24.28 21.44
C ARG A 373 5.70 23.96 21.36
N GLY A 374 6.20 23.16 22.30
CA GLY A 374 7.61 22.76 22.33
C GLY A 374 8.06 22.05 21.04
N ALA A 375 7.21 21.17 20.51
CA ALA A 375 7.46 20.48 19.24
C ALA A 375 7.46 21.46 18.06
N LEU A 376 6.52 22.39 17.99
CA LEU A 376 6.46 23.42 16.94
C LEU A 376 7.68 24.35 16.97
N ASP A 377 8.14 24.74 18.15
CA ASP A 377 9.31 25.60 18.33
C ASP A 377 10.61 24.88 17.95
N GLY A 378 10.68 23.57 18.21
CA GLY A 378 11.79 22.72 17.79
C GLY A 378 11.72 22.26 16.32
N GLY A 379 10.66 22.60 15.58
CA GLY A 379 10.46 22.14 14.19
C GLY A 379 10.07 20.66 14.07
N PHE A 380 9.58 20.03 15.13
CA PHE A 380 9.10 18.64 15.17
C PHE A 380 7.61 18.56 14.78
N TYR A 381 7.31 19.00 13.56
CA TYR A 381 5.94 19.16 13.04
C TYR A 381 5.10 17.87 13.02
N GLU A 382 5.72 16.72 12.74
CA GLU A 382 5.00 15.43 12.76
C GLU A 382 4.51 15.10 14.18
N THR A 383 5.38 15.26 15.19
CA THR A 383 5.02 15.08 16.60
C THR A 383 3.91 16.04 17.01
N ALA A 384 4.03 17.34 16.65
CA ALA A 384 3.00 18.34 16.93
C ALA A 384 1.64 17.93 16.35
N ASN A 385 1.61 17.56 15.06
CA ASN A 385 0.37 17.15 14.39
C ASN A 385 -0.29 15.94 15.06
N ILE A 386 0.49 14.94 15.47
CA ILE A 386 -0.04 13.74 16.14
C ILE A 386 -0.67 14.11 17.49
N LEU A 387 -0.01 14.97 18.26
CA LEU A 387 -0.52 15.43 19.54
C LEU A 387 -1.78 16.31 19.38
N GLU A 388 -1.83 17.14 18.35
CA GLU A 388 -2.99 17.96 18.00
C GLU A 388 -4.20 17.10 17.57
N ASP A 389 -3.98 16.02 16.81
CA ASP A 389 -5.03 15.06 16.48
C ASP A 389 -5.61 14.40 17.75
N LEU A 390 -4.77 14.09 18.74
CA LEU A 390 -5.22 13.58 20.04
C LEU A 390 -6.01 14.64 20.84
N LEU A 391 -5.67 15.93 20.75
CA LEU A 391 -6.48 16.98 21.35
C LEU A 391 -7.83 17.11 20.64
N ALA A 392 -7.85 17.01 19.31
CA ALA A 392 -9.03 17.24 18.49
C ALA A 392 -10.19 16.25 18.78
N ILE A 393 -9.91 15.08 19.35
CA ILE A 393 -10.92 14.08 19.75
C ILE A 393 -11.61 14.39 21.09
N LEU A 394 -11.10 15.36 21.86
CA LEU A 394 -11.64 15.69 23.18
C LEU A 394 -13.02 16.35 23.08
N PRO A 395 -13.92 16.12 24.05
CA PRO A 395 -15.13 16.92 24.23
C PRO A 395 -14.84 18.43 24.29
N SER A 396 -15.78 19.27 23.84
CA SER A 396 -15.58 20.73 23.73
C SER A 396 -15.14 21.38 25.04
N ASP A 397 -15.71 21.00 26.18
CA ASP A 397 -15.35 21.52 27.51
C ASP A 397 -13.88 21.27 27.90
N GLN A 398 -13.26 20.21 27.35
CA GLN A 398 -11.87 19.85 27.60
C GLN A 398 -10.92 20.32 26.50
N PHE A 399 -11.39 20.38 25.25
CA PHE A 399 -10.63 20.89 24.11
C PHE A 399 -10.45 22.40 24.18
N ASP A 400 -11.53 23.14 24.44
CA ASP A 400 -11.58 24.59 24.28
C ASP A 400 -10.48 25.34 25.04
N PRO A 401 -10.17 25.03 26.33
CA PRO A 401 -9.14 25.76 27.05
C PRO A 401 -7.75 25.64 26.40
N VAL A 402 -7.38 24.42 25.98
CA VAL A 402 -6.05 24.13 25.41
C VAL A 402 -5.94 24.67 23.99
N ALA A 403 -6.97 24.45 23.18
CA ALA A 403 -6.96 24.85 21.78
C ALA A 403 -7.03 26.38 21.60
N ARG A 404 -7.63 27.13 22.54
CA ARG A 404 -7.54 28.60 22.54
C ARG A 404 -6.11 29.08 22.74
N THR A 405 -5.35 28.50 23.66
CA THR A 405 -3.94 28.84 23.85
C THR A 405 -3.14 28.56 22.58
N LEU A 406 -3.29 27.37 22.01
CA LEU A 406 -2.62 26.99 20.76
C LEU A 406 -3.03 27.87 19.57
N LEU A 407 -4.30 28.29 19.50
CA LEU A 407 -4.77 29.22 18.47
C LEU A 407 -4.07 30.58 18.58
N GLU A 408 -3.90 31.12 19.79
CA GLU A 408 -3.15 32.36 20.00
C GLU A 408 -1.68 32.22 19.60
N ASP A 409 -1.05 31.07 19.87
CA ASP A 409 0.31 30.80 19.40
C ASP A 409 0.39 30.76 17.87
N LEU A 410 -0.57 30.08 17.22
CA LEU A 410 -0.64 30.03 15.75
C LEU A 410 -0.82 31.42 15.14
N LYS A 411 -1.64 32.30 15.74
CA LYS A 411 -1.80 33.70 15.28
C LYS A 411 -0.50 34.50 15.34
N GLN A 412 0.37 34.21 16.30
CA GLN A 412 1.63 34.93 16.49
C GLN A 412 2.76 34.43 15.59
N ARG A 413 2.61 33.25 14.97
CA ARG A 413 3.63 32.67 14.09
C ARG A 413 3.64 33.39 12.74
N PRO A 414 4.80 33.84 12.24
CA PRO A 414 4.87 34.66 11.02
C PRO A 414 4.51 33.91 9.73
N LYS A 415 4.54 32.57 9.75
CA LYS A 415 4.23 31.70 8.59
C LYS A 415 3.61 30.38 9.06
N VAL A 416 2.35 30.40 9.47
CA VAL A 416 1.60 29.16 9.70
C VAL A 416 1.52 28.40 8.37
N ASN A 417 2.01 27.18 8.34
CA ASN A 417 1.93 26.33 7.15
C ASN A 417 1.26 25.00 7.50
N TYR A 418 0.99 24.18 6.48
CA TYR A 418 0.25 22.92 6.65
C TYR A 418 0.97 21.85 7.49
N TYR A 419 2.26 22.01 7.76
CA TYR A 419 3.00 21.13 8.66
C TYR A 419 2.78 21.49 10.13
N MET A 420 2.43 22.74 10.43
CA MET A 420 2.33 23.25 11.80
C MET A 420 1.01 22.95 12.49
N ALA A 421 0.02 22.42 11.77
CA ALA A 421 -1.28 22.11 12.34
C ALA A 421 -1.90 20.87 11.68
N SER A 422 -2.41 19.96 12.50
CA SER A 422 -3.07 18.73 12.06
C SER A 422 -4.42 19.02 11.41
N GLU A 423 -4.89 18.14 10.52
CA GLU A 423 -6.15 18.36 9.82
C GLU A 423 -7.36 18.35 10.78
N MET A 424 -7.37 17.43 11.76
CA MET A 424 -8.47 17.35 12.72
C MET A 424 -8.49 18.57 13.63
N PHE A 425 -7.30 19.04 14.06
CA PHE A 425 -7.18 20.23 14.88
C PHE A 425 -7.60 21.49 14.13
N VAL A 426 -7.11 21.70 12.89
CA VAL A 426 -7.50 22.83 12.04
C VAL A 426 -9.01 22.84 11.79
N ALA A 427 -9.63 21.68 11.54
CA ALA A 427 -11.08 21.61 11.43
C ALA A 427 -11.76 22.07 12.73
N ARG A 428 -11.36 21.53 13.88
CA ARG A 428 -11.89 21.88 15.21
C ARG A 428 -11.70 23.36 15.59
N LEU A 429 -10.65 24.04 15.11
CA LEU A 429 -10.47 25.48 15.36
C LEU A 429 -11.69 26.30 14.93
N GLY A 430 -12.44 25.83 13.93
CA GLY A 430 -13.69 26.47 13.49
C GLY A 430 -14.73 26.68 14.59
N ASP A 431 -14.68 25.90 15.67
CA ASP A 431 -15.58 25.99 16.83
C ASP A 431 -15.42 27.31 17.58
N PHE A 432 -14.28 27.98 17.45
CA PHE A 432 -14.01 29.29 18.04
C PHE A 432 -14.57 30.46 17.21
N GLY A 433 -15.24 30.17 16.09
CA GLY A 433 -15.91 31.17 15.26
C GLY A 433 -14.94 32.27 14.81
N VAL A 434 -15.26 33.52 15.17
CA VAL A 434 -14.51 34.71 14.73
C VAL A 434 -13.04 34.67 15.11
N ASP A 435 -12.70 34.08 16.26
CA ASP A 435 -11.33 34.06 16.77
C ASP A 435 -10.40 33.23 15.87
N ALA A 436 -10.91 32.17 15.24
CA ALA A 436 -10.12 31.27 14.41
C ALA A 436 -10.00 31.70 12.94
N ILE A 437 -10.86 32.61 12.49
CA ILE A 437 -10.91 33.07 11.09
C ILE A 437 -9.54 33.47 10.53
N PRO A 438 -8.68 34.24 11.24
CA PRO A 438 -7.39 34.65 10.69
C PRO A 438 -6.46 33.47 10.33
N VAL A 439 -6.49 32.40 11.12
CA VAL A 439 -5.67 31.20 10.87
C VAL A 439 -6.32 30.36 9.77
N LEU A 440 -7.64 30.16 9.83
CA LEU A 440 -8.38 29.36 8.85
C LEU A 440 -8.33 29.94 7.44
N GLN A 441 -8.46 31.26 7.28
CA GLN A 441 -8.35 31.91 5.97
C GLN A 441 -6.95 31.74 5.37
N HIS A 442 -5.90 31.84 6.21
CA HIS A 442 -4.52 31.73 5.75
C HIS A 442 -4.27 30.30 5.25
N LEU A 443 -4.63 29.30 6.05
CA LEU A 443 -4.51 27.89 5.69
C LEU A 443 -5.36 27.51 4.47
N ALA A 444 -6.58 28.05 4.34
CA ALA A 444 -7.47 27.71 3.22
C ALA A 444 -7.00 28.29 1.88
N PHE A 445 -6.43 29.49 1.90
CA PHE A 445 -6.32 30.29 0.68
C PHE A 445 -4.92 30.84 0.37
N GLU A 446 -3.99 30.82 1.32
CA GLU A 446 -2.64 31.40 1.16
C GLU A 446 -1.53 30.35 1.22
N VAL A 447 -1.83 29.20 1.80
CA VAL A 447 -0.93 28.04 1.89
C VAL A 447 -1.26 27.01 0.79
N ASP A 448 -0.28 26.16 0.49
CA ASP A 448 -0.35 25.07 -0.50
C ASP A 448 -1.64 24.22 -0.39
N ALA A 449 -2.10 23.70 -1.52
CA ALA A 449 -3.42 23.08 -1.69
C ALA A 449 -3.62 21.78 -0.88
N VAL A 450 -2.53 21.11 -0.47
CA VAL A 450 -2.54 19.74 0.07
C VAL A 450 -3.44 19.56 1.30
N ARG A 451 -3.61 20.57 2.17
CA ARG A 451 -4.46 20.50 3.38
C ARG A 451 -5.60 21.51 3.42
N ARG A 452 -5.95 22.10 2.27
CA ARG A 452 -7.02 23.10 2.14
C ARG A 452 -8.37 22.60 2.67
N ARG A 453 -8.62 21.30 2.53
CA ARG A 453 -9.80 20.61 3.04
C ARG A 453 -10.08 20.90 4.51
N ALA A 454 -9.10 20.72 5.41
CA ALA A 454 -9.30 20.89 6.85
C ALA A 454 -9.71 22.33 7.21
N ALA A 455 -9.06 23.31 6.58
CA ALA A 455 -9.38 24.72 6.77
C ALA A 455 -10.78 25.07 6.24
N LEU A 456 -11.22 24.49 5.12
CA LEU A 456 -12.59 24.64 4.62
C LEU A 456 -13.63 24.04 5.57
N VAL A 457 -13.32 22.89 6.19
CA VAL A 457 -14.15 22.33 7.26
C VAL A 457 -14.17 23.27 8.46
N GLY A 458 -13.05 23.83 8.87
CA GLY A 458 -13.00 24.86 9.92
C GLY A 458 -13.88 26.07 9.60
N LEU A 459 -13.79 26.62 8.38
CA LEU A 459 -14.63 27.73 7.92
C LEU A 459 -16.12 27.36 7.90
N CYS A 460 -16.46 26.12 7.53
CA CYS A 460 -17.83 25.59 7.64
C CYS A 460 -18.30 25.60 9.11
N ARG A 461 -17.47 25.10 10.03
CA ARG A 461 -17.79 25.00 11.46
C ARG A 461 -17.95 26.36 12.12
N SER A 462 -17.23 27.38 11.67
CA SER A 462 -17.42 28.77 12.09
C SER A 462 -18.78 29.35 11.68
N GLY A 463 -19.46 28.76 10.70
CA GLY A 463 -20.82 29.18 10.31
C GLY A 463 -20.86 30.60 9.73
N PRO A 464 -21.93 31.39 10.00
CA PRO A 464 -22.14 32.68 9.32
C PRO A 464 -20.99 33.69 9.42
N VAL A 465 -20.14 33.61 10.45
CA VAL A 465 -18.99 34.54 10.56
C VAL A 465 -17.95 34.35 9.44
N ALA A 466 -17.93 33.21 8.77
CA ALA A 466 -17.07 32.95 7.61
C ALA A 466 -17.68 33.40 6.26
N ALA A 467 -18.90 33.98 6.27
CA ALA A 467 -19.55 34.49 5.06
C ALA A 467 -18.71 35.49 4.23
N PRO A 468 -17.84 36.35 4.80
CA PRO A 468 -16.96 37.23 4.02
C PRO A 468 -16.01 36.50 3.06
N PHE A 469 -15.75 35.20 3.29
CA PHE A 469 -14.84 34.39 2.46
C PHE A 469 -15.54 33.56 1.39
N ALA A 470 -16.87 33.70 1.26
CA ALA A 470 -17.66 32.83 0.40
C ALA A 470 -17.23 32.86 -1.08
N ASP A 471 -16.79 34.00 -1.60
CA ASP A 471 -16.32 34.08 -2.99
C ASP A 471 -15.02 33.31 -3.20
N ARG A 472 -14.10 33.30 -2.21
CA ARG A 472 -12.87 32.48 -2.25
C ARG A 472 -13.20 30.99 -2.12
N ILE A 473 -14.14 30.62 -1.26
CA ILE A 473 -14.64 29.24 -1.12
C ILE A 473 -15.28 28.78 -2.45
N ASN A 474 -16.10 29.62 -3.07
CA ASN A 474 -16.71 29.34 -4.36
C ASN A 474 -15.67 29.24 -5.49
N GLN A 475 -14.60 30.04 -5.45
CA GLN A 475 -13.50 29.89 -6.41
C GLN A 475 -12.87 28.50 -6.30
N ILE A 476 -12.65 27.97 -5.09
CA ILE A 476 -12.16 26.60 -4.90
C ILE A 476 -13.16 25.62 -5.50
N LEU A 477 -14.44 25.70 -5.12
CA LEU A 477 -15.50 24.82 -5.62
C LEU A 477 -15.55 24.75 -7.16
N ARG A 478 -15.33 25.89 -7.84
CA ARG A 478 -15.37 25.98 -9.31
C ARG A 478 -14.08 25.50 -9.99
N THR A 479 -12.96 25.49 -9.29
CA THR A 479 -11.64 25.18 -9.86
C THR A 479 -11.16 23.78 -9.51
N THR A 480 -11.75 23.14 -8.50
CA THR A 480 -11.46 21.75 -8.14
C THR A 480 -12.50 20.80 -8.75
N PRO A 481 -12.06 19.67 -9.35
CA PRO A 481 -12.99 18.65 -9.83
C PRO A 481 -13.75 18.02 -8.66
N ARG A 482 -14.94 17.45 -8.89
CA ARG A 482 -15.72 16.76 -7.83
C ARG A 482 -15.00 15.63 -7.10
N GLY A 483 -13.95 15.05 -7.69
CA GLY A 483 -13.11 14.05 -7.04
C GLY A 483 -12.01 14.62 -6.14
N ASP A 484 -11.86 15.95 -6.10
CA ASP A 484 -10.91 16.62 -5.22
C ASP A 484 -11.45 16.69 -3.79
N ASP A 485 -10.57 16.39 -2.83
CA ASP A 485 -10.90 16.34 -1.41
C ASP A 485 -11.37 17.68 -0.81
N SER A 486 -11.16 18.80 -1.51
CA SER A 486 -11.62 20.14 -1.11
C SER A 486 -12.99 20.52 -1.67
N HIS A 487 -13.48 19.81 -2.70
CA HIS A 487 -14.69 20.20 -3.42
C HIS A 487 -15.95 20.07 -2.54
N GLU A 488 -16.18 18.90 -1.91
CA GLU A 488 -17.35 18.70 -1.05
C GLU A 488 -17.33 19.60 0.21
N PRO A 489 -16.20 19.76 0.94
CA PRO A 489 -16.11 20.73 2.04
C PRO A 489 -16.44 22.16 1.63
N ALA A 490 -15.99 22.62 0.46
CA ALA A 490 -16.31 23.95 -0.04
C ALA A 490 -17.82 24.11 -0.29
N PHE A 491 -18.46 23.10 -0.88
CA PHE A 491 -19.89 23.10 -1.14
C PHE A 491 -20.71 23.24 0.15
N VAL A 492 -20.44 22.40 1.15
CA VAL A 492 -21.17 22.43 2.42
C VAL A 492 -20.83 23.67 3.24
N ALA A 493 -19.58 24.16 3.20
CA ALA A 493 -19.22 25.43 3.80
C ALA A 493 -20.11 26.57 3.24
N LEU A 494 -20.27 26.69 1.91
CA LEU A 494 -21.14 27.70 1.31
C LEU A 494 -22.58 27.61 1.82
N LEU A 495 -23.13 26.41 1.97
CA LEU A 495 -24.48 26.22 2.54
C LEU A 495 -24.54 26.67 4.01
N ARG A 496 -23.54 26.27 4.81
CA ARG A 496 -23.49 26.51 6.25
C ARG A 496 -23.21 27.97 6.61
N ILE A 497 -22.54 28.73 5.75
CA ILE A 497 -22.31 30.17 5.91
C ILE A 497 -23.42 31.03 5.27
N GLY A 498 -24.47 30.42 4.70
CA GLY A 498 -25.63 31.13 4.15
C GLY A 498 -25.51 31.60 2.70
N ARG A 499 -24.56 31.03 1.95
CA ARG A 499 -24.28 31.36 0.54
C ARG A 499 -24.69 30.25 -0.41
N ARG A 500 -25.95 29.80 -0.24
CA ARG A 500 -26.61 28.80 -1.10
C ARG A 500 -26.63 29.25 -2.56
N ASP A 501 -26.73 30.55 -2.80
CA ASP A 501 -26.67 31.18 -4.12
C ASP A 501 -25.37 30.84 -4.86
N LEU A 502 -24.25 30.70 -4.15
CA LEU A 502 -22.97 30.31 -4.73
C LEU A 502 -22.84 28.79 -4.88
N ALA A 503 -23.30 28.02 -3.90
CA ALA A 503 -23.29 26.55 -3.97
C ALA A 503 -24.07 26.03 -5.19
N LEU A 504 -25.22 26.65 -5.51
CA LEU A 504 -26.03 26.32 -6.68
C LEU A 504 -25.34 26.65 -8.03
N ARG A 505 -24.22 27.37 -8.01
CA ARG A 505 -23.40 27.67 -9.19
C ARG A 505 -22.24 26.68 -9.37
N ASP A 506 -22.23 25.56 -8.64
CA ASP A 506 -21.29 24.46 -8.85
C ASP A 506 -21.32 24.04 -10.34
N PRO A 507 -20.24 24.21 -11.11
CA PRO A 507 -20.21 23.84 -12.53
C PRO A 507 -20.35 22.33 -12.72
N HIS A 508 -20.18 21.56 -11.65
CA HIS A 508 -20.35 20.13 -11.66
C HIS A 508 -21.73 19.68 -11.16
N ALA A 509 -22.68 20.60 -10.90
CA ALA A 509 -24.04 20.31 -10.39
C ALA A 509 -24.72 19.10 -11.08
N ASP A 510 -24.58 19.00 -12.40
CA ASP A 510 -25.20 17.95 -13.24
C ASP A 510 -24.46 16.60 -13.26
N SER A 511 -23.29 16.50 -12.62
CA SER A 511 -22.55 15.24 -12.52
C SER A 511 -23.31 14.22 -11.67
N ASN A 512 -23.34 12.97 -12.12
CA ASN A 512 -23.92 11.87 -11.35
C ASN A 512 -23.05 11.46 -10.14
N TYR A 513 -21.79 11.90 -10.09
CA TYR A 513 -20.89 11.60 -8.99
C TYR A 513 -21.38 12.26 -7.69
N HIS A 514 -21.71 11.43 -6.69
CA HIS A 514 -22.26 11.80 -5.37
C HIS A 514 -23.52 12.67 -5.39
N ARG A 515 -24.27 12.75 -6.50
CA ARG A 515 -25.44 13.62 -6.65
C ARG A 515 -26.43 13.54 -5.47
N SER A 516 -26.67 12.34 -4.95
CA SER A 516 -27.52 12.12 -3.78
C SER A 516 -27.06 12.85 -2.51
N ASN A 517 -25.74 12.97 -2.29
CA ASN A 517 -25.19 13.69 -1.14
C ASN A 517 -25.41 15.20 -1.30
N TYR A 518 -25.21 15.75 -2.50
CA TYR A 518 -25.42 17.16 -2.78
C TYR A 518 -26.89 17.56 -2.67
N ASP A 519 -27.79 16.76 -3.24
CA ASP A 519 -29.24 16.98 -3.12
C ASP A 519 -29.68 16.94 -1.65
N LYS A 520 -29.14 15.98 -0.89
CA LYS A 520 -29.36 15.89 0.57
C LYS A 520 -28.83 17.13 1.28
N TRP A 521 -27.59 17.55 1.04
CA TRP A 521 -27.02 18.72 1.69
C TRP A 521 -27.77 19.99 1.33
N LEU A 522 -28.18 20.17 0.08
CA LEU A 522 -29.06 21.27 -0.33
C LEU A 522 -30.38 21.25 0.43
N ALA A 523 -30.98 20.08 0.67
CA ALA A 523 -32.22 19.99 1.42
C ALA A 523 -32.03 20.25 2.93
N THR A 524 -30.91 19.83 3.52
CA THR A 524 -30.76 19.74 4.98
C THR A 524 -29.76 20.70 5.62
N VAL A 525 -28.82 21.26 4.85
CA VAL A 525 -27.77 22.15 5.36
C VAL A 525 -28.18 23.62 5.19
N SER A 526 -28.08 24.37 6.28
CA SER A 526 -28.45 25.77 6.39
C SER A 526 -27.57 26.48 7.44
N PRO A 527 -27.64 27.81 7.55
CA PRO A 527 -26.94 28.59 8.60
C PRO A 527 -27.27 28.22 10.05
N VAL A 528 -28.34 27.47 10.29
CA VAL A 528 -28.74 27.02 11.64
C VAL A 528 -28.48 25.54 11.86
N SER A 529 -27.96 24.82 10.86
CA SER A 529 -27.65 23.40 10.98
C SER A 529 -26.58 23.17 12.06
N PRO A 530 -26.60 22.02 12.77
CA PRO A 530 -25.57 21.73 13.75
C PRO A 530 -24.18 21.67 13.10
N VAL A 531 -23.13 21.93 13.88
CA VAL A 531 -21.73 21.91 13.41
C VAL A 531 -21.36 20.55 12.80
N SER A 532 -21.99 19.47 13.24
CA SER A 532 -21.78 18.11 12.73
C SER A 532 -22.09 17.91 11.25
N VAL A 533 -22.82 18.82 10.58
CA VAL A 533 -22.96 18.77 9.11
C VAL A 533 -21.64 19.04 8.38
N CYS A 534 -20.68 19.68 9.06
CA CYS A 534 -19.33 19.89 8.56
C CYS A 534 -18.42 18.67 8.85
N ASP A 535 -18.87 17.68 9.62
CA ASP A 535 -18.08 16.49 9.98
C ASP A 535 -18.32 15.31 9.03
N THR A 536 -19.21 15.48 8.05
CA THR A 536 -19.52 14.43 7.07
C THR A 536 -18.35 14.15 6.11
N PHE A 537 -17.28 14.93 6.19
CA PHE A 537 -16.03 14.70 5.48
C PHE A 537 -15.16 13.80 6.33
N TRP A 538 -14.55 12.77 5.72
CA TRP A 538 -13.63 11.76 6.27
C TRP A 538 -12.52 12.18 7.26
N LEU A 539 -12.45 13.44 7.69
CA LEU A 539 -11.53 13.92 8.73
C LEU A 539 -11.84 13.29 10.10
N PHE A 540 -13.10 13.01 10.38
CA PHE A 540 -13.50 12.28 11.59
C PHE A 540 -13.83 10.85 11.19
N PRO A 541 -13.18 9.83 11.78
CA PRO A 541 -13.56 8.44 11.62
C PRO A 541 -14.91 8.16 12.30
N GLN A 542 -16.00 8.81 11.87
CA GLN A 542 -17.32 8.52 12.42
C GLN A 542 -17.73 7.10 12.07
N ASN A 543 -18.16 6.37 13.10
CA ASN A 543 -18.80 5.08 13.04
C ASN A 543 -19.87 5.04 11.92
N ARG A 544 -19.52 4.52 10.74
CA ARG A 544 -20.51 4.20 9.69
C ARG A 544 -21.48 3.09 10.10
N ASN A 545 -21.29 2.48 11.28
CA ASN A 545 -22.09 1.37 11.76
C ASN A 545 -23.24 1.76 12.69
N THR A 546 -23.43 3.04 13.05
CA THR A 546 -24.66 3.47 13.74
C THR A 546 -25.74 3.84 12.71
N LYS A 547 -26.20 2.86 11.94
CA LYS A 547 -27.57 2.89 11.41
C LYS A 547 -28.46 2.21 12.45
N GLY A 548 -29.12 3.02 13.28
CA GLY A 548 -30.33 2.61 14.00
C GLY A 548 -31.51 2.55 13.06
#